data_AF-C1GAI5-F1
#
_entry.id   AF-C1GAI5-F1
#
_cell.length_a   1.000
_cell.length_b   1.000
_cell.length_c   1.000
_cell.angle_alpha   90.00
_cell.angle_beta   90.00
_cell.angle_gamma   90.00
#
_symmetry.space_group_name_H-M   'P 1'
#
loop_
_entity.id
_entity.type
_entity.pdbx_description
1 polymer ?
#
loop_
_entity_poly.entity_id
_entity_poly.type
_entity_poly.pdbx_seq_one_letter_code
_entity_poly.pdbx_strand_id
1 'polypeptide(L)'
;MAFPCCGKDDRDEIIAPSRPVDDINNTSSRNKKKVINPAAPYPADMHQAITNPPALSTGDEKRLVFGYAGMSASGPSSHTMIPEATENQRPEPVLPETSGRPPRYQDGNNDQKPKAPSDNPPPYHNWEEAVPDTAMFPPPPVGGYLYSNTGNASAEDADRAHNFCDNNPLWTPYTPSDVIYSSVQNFDLRPVRPQEYNGELEVVGRGRWSGHTKDRNGDCILLTSLPLYFSAKDSPLATERTKMIYFEAKFLGQGNGINDQVSGFSIGFAAQPYPTWRSPGWERGSVGVFSDDGCRFVNDSWGGMEFTTPFKIGEIVGLGMKFALPSPDSLATAQANGASPTLRVEIFFTRNGKVEKSWDLHEEVDEDAGGVEGLEGDYDLYGALGLFGGVKFEVCFDCAGWLWVPSTL
;
A
#
# COMPACT_ATOMS: atom_id res chain seq x y z
N MET A 1 69.34 27.08 -24.65
CA MET A 1 68.97 28.50 -24.51
C MET A 1 67.98 28.55 -23.35
N ALA A 2 68.30 29.05 -22.16
CA ALA A 2 68.83 30.37 -21.77
C ALA A 2 67.69 31.42 -21.62
N PHE A 3 67.57 31.99 -20.42
CA PHE A 3 66.61 33.04 -20.01
C PHE A 3 66.93 34.41 -20.63
N PRO A 4 66.01 35.40 -20.60
CA PRO A 4 65.83 36.31 -19.44
C PRO A 4 64.41 36.26 -18.83
N CYS A 5 64.17 36.50 -17.52
CA CYS A 5 64.13 37.78 -16.76
C CYS A 5 62.95 38.70 -17.13
N CYS A 6 62.32 39.49 -16.24
CA CYS A 6 62.33 39.57 -14.76
C CYS A 6 61.09 40.40 -14.31
N GLY A 7 60.65 40.27 -13.05
CA GLY A 7 59.61 41.14 -12.49
C GLY A 7 59.03 40.66 -11.16
N LYS A 8 59.45 41.28 -10.05
CA LYS A 8 58.73 41.30 -8.78
C LYS A 8 58.37 42.75 -8.48
N ASP A 9 57.32 42.98 -7.70
CA ASP A 9 57.42 43.88 -6.56
C ASP A 9 56.41 43.50 -5.47
N ASP A 10 56.47 44.20 -4.35
CA ASP A 10 56.12 43.67 -3.03
C ASP A 10 54.78 44.21 -2.45
N ARG A 11 54.05 43.31 -1.80
CA ARG A 11 53.34 43.47 -0.51
C ARG A 11 52.03 44.28 -0.31
N ASP A 12 51.28 43.71 0.64
CA ASP A 12 50.52 44.30 1.75
C ASP A 12 49.04 44.76 1.66
N GLU A 13 48.40 44.47 2.80
CA GLU A 13 47.15 44.92 3.44
C GLU A 13 45.74 44.51 2.99
N ILE A 14 44.99 44.15 4.05
CA ILE A 14 43.58 43.74 4.14
C ILE A 14 42.71 44.99 4.23
N ILE A 15 41.51 45.00 3.63
CA ILE A 15 40.33 45.74 4.14
C ILE A 15 39.05 45.22 3.46
N ALA A 16 37.92 45.25 4.18
CA ALA A 16 36.60 44.87 3.65
C ALA A 16 35.51 45.93 3.94
N PRO A 17 34.86 46.44 2.88
CA PRO A 17 33.48 46.97 2.90
C PRO A 17 32.64 46.42 1.73
N SER A 18 31.30 46.41 1.72
CA SER A 18 30.27 46.60 2.74
C SER A 18 28.92 46.05 2.20
N ARG A 19 27.81 46.19 2.94
CA ARG A 19 26.43 46.06 2.38
C ARG A 19 25.91 47.41 1.87
N PRO A 20 25.06 47.43 0.83
CA PRO A 20 24.00 48.43 0.67
C PRO A 20 22.79 48.12 1.58
N VAL A 21 21.94 49.12 1.83
CA VAL A 21 20.71 49.02 2.64
C VAL A 21 19.49 49.23 1.74
N ASP A 22 18.32 48.75 2.18
CA ASP A 22 17.02 48.89 1.53
C ASP A 22 16.62 50.35 1.28
N ASP A 23 15.78 50.58 0.27
CA ASP A 23 15.04 51.82 0.11
C ASP A 23 13.57 51.50 -0.18
N ILE A 24 12.67 51.99 0.69
CA ILE A 24 11.23 51.73 0.63
C ILE A 24 10.53 53.04 0.26
N ASN A 25 9.72 53.02 -0.80
CA ASN A 25 8.57 53.94 -0.83
C ASN A 25 7.37 53.39 -1.61
N ASN A 26 6.20 53.88 -1.22
CA ASN A 26 4.90 53.23 -1.48
C ASN A 26 3.93 54.19 -2.18
N THR A 27 3.28 53.75 -3.25
CA THR A 27 2.06 54.37 -3.78
C THR A 27 1.10 53.30 -4.32
N SER A 28 -0.19 53.46 -4.05
CA SER A 28 -1.21 52.44 -4.32
C SER A 28 -2.31 52.95 -5.26
N SER A 29 -2.76 52.11 -6.21
CA SER A 29 -4.01 52.33 -6.98
C SER A 29 -4.53 51.06 -7.68
N ARG A 30 -5.43 50.37 -6.96
CA ARG A 30 -6.62 49.59 -7.38
C ARG A 30 -6.75 49.00 -8.81
N ASN A 31 -7.16 47.74 -8.81
CA ASN A 31 -8.12 47.08 -9.73
C ASN A 31 -7.71 46.74 -11.18
N LYS A 32 -7.58 45.43 -11.45
CA LYS A 32 -8.71 44.61 -11.96
C LYS A 32 -8.46 43.11 -11.78
N LYS A 33 -9.42 42.39 -11.18
CA LYS A 33 -9.46 40.91 -11.27
C LYS A 33 -9.89 40.51 -12.69
N LYS A 34 -9.25 39.51 -13.28
CA LYS A 34 -9.68 38.92 -14.56
C LYS A 34 -10.70 37.80 -14.26
N VAL A 35 -11.97 38.06 -14.56
CA VAL A 35 -13.04 37.06 -14.45
C VAL A 35 -12.97 36.12 -15.65
N ILE A 36 -13.06 34.82 -15.40
CA ILE A 36 -13.32 33.80 -16.41
C ILE A 36 -14.75 33.30 -16.15
N ASN A 37 -15.63 33.42 -17.16
CA ASN A 37 -17.00 32.92 -17.07
C ASN A 37 -17.04 31.42 -17.42
N PRO A 38 -17.94 30.63 -16.81
CA PRO A 38 -18.11 29.22 -17.14
C PRO A 38 -18.69 29.02 -18.55
N ALA A 39 -18.41 27.86 -19.15
CA ALA A 39 -19.01 27.44 -20.41
C ALA A 39 -20.46 26.98 -20.23
N ALA A 40 -21.28 27.09 -21.29
CA ALA A 40 -22.69 26.69 -21.27
C ALA A 40 -22.88 25.19 -21.60
N PRO A 41 -23.91 24.52 -21.06
CA PRO A 41 -24.13 23.08 -21.25
C PRO A 41 -24.97 22.75 -22.49
N TYR A 42 -24.62 21.64 -23.15
CA TYR A 42 -25.37 20.96 -24.21
C TYR A 42 -24.88 19.49 -24.33
N PRO A 43 -25.70 18.55 -24.80
CA PRO A 43 -26.96 18.11 -24.21
C PRO A 43 -26.89 16.61 -23.82
N ALA A 44 -27.90 16.09 -23.13
CA ALA A 44 -27.99 14.65 -22.80
C ALA A 44 -28.88 13.90 -23.81
N ASP A 45 -28.40 12.80 -24.38
CA ASP A 45 -29.25 11.67 -24.83
C ASP A 45 -28.43 10.37 -25.01
N MET A 46 -29.14 9.24 -25.12
CA MET A 46 -28.71 7.89 -25.50
C MET A 46 -27.74 7.15 -24.58
N HIS A 47 -28.30 6.61 -23.49
CA HIS A 47 -27.85 5.30 -22.98
C HIS A 47 -28.12 4.21 -24.04
N GLN A 48 -27.10 3.43 -24.39
CA GLN A 48 -27.29 2.07 -24.91
C GLN A 48 -26.75 1.07 -23.88
N ALA A 49 -27.59 0.11 -23.48
CA ALA A 49 -27.19 -0.96 -22.57
C ALA A 49 -26.35 -1.99 -23.31
N ILE A 50 -25.07 -2.12 -22.94
CA ILE A 50 -24.22 -3.22 -23.40
C ILE A 50 -24.47 -4.41 -22.47
N THR A 51 -24.91 -5.53 -23.04
CA THR A 51 -25.23 -6.76 -22.31
C THR A 51 -23.96 -7.49 -21.88
N ASN A 52 -23.90 -7.90 -20.61
CA ASN A 52 -22.83 -8.77 -20.10
C ASN A 52 -22.76 -10.09 -20.89
N PRO A 53 -21.58 -10.53 -21.37
CA PRO A 53 -21.37 -11.93 -21.73
C PRO A 53 -21.36 -12.81 -20.46
N PRO A 54 -21.66 -14.12 -20.59
CA PRO A 54 -21.79 -15.02 -19.44
C PRO A 54 -20.44 -15.32 -18.77
N ALA A 55 -20.48 -15.60 -17.47
CA ALA A 55 -19.31 -16.00 -16.69
C ALA A 55 -18.70 -17.31 -17.21
N LEU A 56 -17.37 -17.30 -17.40
CA LEU A 56 -16.59 -18.50 -17.67
C LEU A 56 -16.25 -19.21 -16.36
N SER A 57 -16.34 -20.54 -16.37
CA SER A 57 -16.05 -21.37 -15.20
C SER A 57 -14.54 -21.50 -14.97
N THR A 58 -14.14 -21.72 -13.71
CA THR A 58 -12.74 -21.74 -13.22
C THR A 58 -11.89 -22.93 -13.68
N GLY A 59 -12.25 -23.56 -14.80
CA GLY A 59 -11.50 -24.64 -15.46
C GLY A 59 -10.59 -24.20 -16.60
N ASP A 60 -10.96 -23.17 -17.37
CA ASP A 60 -10.33 -22.90 -18.67
C ASP A 60 -9.07 -22.03 -18.62
N GLU A 61 -8.89 -21.21 -17.58
CA GLU A 61 -7.72 -20.31 -17.45
C GLU A 61 -6.39 -21.08 -17.39
N LYS A 62 -6.39 -22.29 -16.82
CA LYS A 62 -5.23 -23.19 -16.74
C LYS A 62 -4.76 -23.73 -18.11
N ARG A 63 -5.50 -23.50 -19.20
CA ARG A 63 -5.13 -23.93 -20.57
C ARG A 63 -4.39 -22.88 -21.40
N LEU A 64 -4.38 -21.61 -21.02
CA LEU A 64 -3.69 -20.57 -21.78
C LEU A 64 -2.16 -20.57 -21.61
N VAL A 65 -1.64 -21.25 -20.58
CA VAL A 65 -0.20 -21.31 -20.27
C VAL A 65 0.53 -22.43 -21.03
N PHE A 66 -0.18 -23.44 -21.56
CA PHE A 66 0.43 -24.63 -22.19
C PHE A 66 -0.34 -25.09 -23.45
N GLY A 67 0.26 -24.94 -24.64
CA GLY A 67 -0.28 -25.46 -25.92
C GLY A 67 -0.10 -27.00 -26.10
N TYR A 68 -0.63 -27.65 -27.14
CA TYR A 68 -0.99 -27.16 -28.49
C TYR A 68 -1.97 -28.10 -29.25
N ALA A 69 -2.55 -27.59 -30.35
CA ALA A 69 -3.06 -28.28 -31.56
C ALA A 69 -4.38 -29.12 -31.55
N GLY A 70 -5.25 -28.90 -32.56
CA GLY A 70 -6.29 -29.87 -33.00
C GLY A 70 -7.60 -29.33 -33.62
N MET A 71 -7.68 -29.27 -34.97
CA MET A 71 -8.88 -29.41 -35.85
C MET A 71 -10.26 -28.72 -35.54
N SER A 72 -10.55 -27.66 -36.31
CA SER A 72 -11.75 -27.45 -37.19
C SER A 72 -13.16 -28.01 -36.88
N ALA A 73 -14.20 -27.14 -36.86
CA ALA A 73 -15.23 -27.01 -37.95
C ALA A 73 -16.62 -26.43 -37.50
N SER A 74 -17.26 -25.63 -38.40
CA SER A 74 -18.73 -25.38 -38.60
C SER A 74 -19.70 -25.01 -37.45
N GLY A 75 -20.52 -23.96 -37.67
CA GLY A 75 -21.87 -23.74 -37.06
C GLY A 75 -22.99 -23.93 -38.12
N PRO A 76 -24.15 -23.20 -38.11
CA PRO A 76 -24.76 -22.28 -37.12
C PRO A 76 -26.31 -22.53 -36.92
N SER A 77 -27.11 -21.49 -36.64
CA SER A 77 -28.61 -21.43 -36.58
C SER A 77 -29.33 -22.01 -35.34
N SER A 78 -30.55 -21.60 -34.94
CA SER A 78 -31.51 -20.56 -35.43
C SER A 78 -32.57 -20.11 -34.38
N HIS A 79 -33.29 -19.01 -34.68
CA HIS A 79 -34.42 -18.35 -33.96
C HIS A 79 -35.53 -19.22 -33.32
N THR A 80 -36.36 -18.63 -32.42
CA THR A 80 -37.85 -18.56 -32.55
C THR A 80 -38.54 -17.59 -31.52
N MET A 81 -39.20 -16.55 -32.07
CA MET A 81 -40.48 -15.85 -31.72
C MET A 81 -40.89 -15.35 -30.30
N ILE A 82 -41.78 -14.33 -30.35
CA ILE A 82 -42.52 -13.61 -29.29
C ILE A 82 -44.03 -13.68 -29.64
N PRO A 83 -44.95 -13.55 -28.66
CA PRO A 83 -46.12 -12.65 -28.77
C PRO A 83 -46.22 -11.72 -27.53
N GLU A 84 -46.45 -10.40 -27.64
CA GLU A 84 -47.71 -9.69 -27.99
C GLU A 84 -48.94 -10.04 -27.13
N ALA A 85 -49.80 -9.10 -26.68
CA ALA A 85 -49.70 -7.63 -26.50
C ALA A 85 -50.97 -7.11 -25.77
N THR A 86 -50.91 -6.02 -24.98
CA THR A 86 -52.01 -5.01 -24.88
C THR A 86 -51.58 -3.74 -24.11
N GLU A 87 -51.99 -2.56 -24.61
CA GLU A 87 -52.03 -1.27 -23.89
C GLU A 87 -53.34 -1.14 -23.06
N ASN A 88 -53.78 -0.05 -22.39
CA ASN A 88 -53.46 1.40 -22.29
C ASN A 88 -54.03 1.87 -20.89
N GLN A 89 -54.00 3.10 -20.32
CA GLN A 89 -53.67 4.49 -20.70
C GLN A 89 -53.36 5.37 -19.45
N ARG A 90 -52.93 6.62 -19.65
CA ARG A 90 -52.69 7.68 -18.62
C ARG A 90 -53.96 8.53 -18.35
N PRO A 91 -54.05 9.33 -17.26
CA PRO A 91 -53.62 10.74 -17.35
C PRO A 91 -53.02 11.35 -16.04
N GLU A 92 -52.59 12.61 -16.13
CA GLU A 92 -51.99 13.51 -15.10
C GLU A 92 -52.56 14.95 -15.36
N PRO A 93 -52.41 16.03 -14.54
CA PRO A 93 -51.09 16.65 -14.20
C PRO A 93 -50.94 17.56 -12.91
N VAL A 94 -49.69 17.98 -12.60
CA VAL A 94 -49.25 19.34 -12.12
C VAL A 94 -49.44 19.85 -10.64
N LEU A 95 -48.30 19.90 -9.89
CA LEU A 95 -47.60 21.04 -9.18
C LEU A 95 -48.34 22.01 -8.19
N PRO A 96 -47.67 22.80 -7.27
CA PRO A 96 -46.30 23.38 -7.33
C PRO A 96 -45.44 23.41 -6.02
N GLU A 97 -44.44 24.30 -5.99
CA GLU A 97 -43.20 24.35 -5.16
C GLU A 97 -43.29 25.11 -3.80
N THR A 98 -42.33 24.90 -2.87
CA THR A 98 -41.30 25.91 -2.43
C THR A 98 -40.44 25.51 -1.19
N SER A 99 -39.32 26.22 -1.00
CA SER A 99 -38.19 26.09 -0.05
C SER A 99 -38.44 26.16 1.48
N GLY A 100 -37.51 25.60 2.29
CA GLY A 100 -37.34 25.94 3.72
C GLY A 100 -36.09 25.36 4.41
N ARG A 101 -35.44 26.12 5.31
CA ARG A 101 -34.35 25.65 6.22
C ARG A 101 -34.91 25.31 7.62
N PRO A 102 -34.28 24.39 8.39
CA PRO A 102 -34.70 24.10 9.77
C PRO A 102 -34.32 25.23 10.74
N PRO A 103 -35.20 25.62 11.69
CA PRO A 103 -34.91 26.62 12.70
C PRO A 103 -34.18 26.05 13.94
N ARG A 104 -33.42 26.94 14.59
CA ARG A 104 -32.59 26.72 15.78
C ARG A 104 -33.42 26.86 17.05
N TYR A 105 -33.35 25.89 17.97
CA TYR A 105 -33.94 26.03 19.31
C TYR A 105 -33.19 27.07 20.14
N GLN A 106 -33.93 27.81 20.97
CA GLN A 106 -33.42 28.76 21.95
C GLN A 106 -33.73 28.28 23.37
N ASP A 107 -32.90 28.70 24.31
CA ASP A 107 -33.04 28.40 25.74
C ASP A 107 -34.21 29.19 26.37
N GLY A 108 -34.85 28.63 27.40
CA GLY A 108 -36.21 29.02 27.79
C GLY A 108 -36.59 28.62 29.22
N ASN A 109 -35.88 29.14 30.21
CA ASN A 109 -36.07 28.84 31.63
C ASN A 109 -37.44 29.28 32.19
N ASN A 110 -38.14 28.40 32.92
CA ASN A 110 -39.15 28.75 33.93
C ASN A 110 -39.50 27.55 34.84
N ASP A 111 -39.64 27.80 36.15
CA ASP A 111 -39.81 26.77 37.18
C ASP A 111 -41.23 26.16 37.28
N GLN A 112 -41.28 24.83 37.45
CA GLN A 112 -42.25 24.19 38.34
C GLN A 112 -41.78 22.79 38.77
N LYS A 113 -41.44 22.63 40.06
CA LYS A 113 -40.96 21.37 40.65
C LYS A 113 -42.10 20.48 41.17
N PRO A 114 -42.24 19.23 40.71
CA PRO A 114 -42.73 18.15 41.56
C PRO A 114 -41.69 17.84 42.66
N LYS A 115 -42.12 17.53 43.88
CA LYS A 115 -41.22 17.02 44.92
C LYS A 115 -40.89 15.55 44.65
N ALA A 116 -39.60 15.22 44.53
CA ALA A 116 -39.14 13.84 44.61
C ALA A 116 -39.30 13.29 46.05
N PRO A 117 -39.44 11.96 46.24
CA PRO A 117 -39.40 11.34 47.55
C PRO A 117 -38.06 11.59 48.26
N SER A 118 -38.10 11.75 49.58
CA SER A 118 -36.92 11.95 50.41
C SER A 118 -36.43 10.63 51.03
N ASP A 119 -35.61 9.89 50.29
CA ASP A 119 -34.66 8.91 50.84
C ASP A 119 -33.51 8.71 49.86
N ASN A 120 -32.28 8.81 50.36
CA ASN A 120 -30.95 8.65 49.73
C ASN A 120 -30.79 8.86 48.20
N PRO A 121 -29.90 9.77 47.74
CA PRO A 121 -29.25 9.56 46.44
C PRO A 121 -28.42 8.25 46.49
N PRO A 122 -28.26 7.53 45.36
CA PRO A 122 -27.29 6.44 45.30
C PRO A 122 -25.88 6.98 45.61
N PRO A 123 -24.98 6.15 46.15
CA PRO A 123 -23.62 6.60 46.46
C PRO A 123 -22.93 7.12 45.20
N TYR A 124 -22.46 8.37 45.27
CA TYR A 124 -21.52 8.90 44.29
C TYR A 124 -20.32 7.94 44.25
N HIS A 125 -20.14 7.27 43.12
CA HIS A 125 -18.95 6.47 42.91
C HIS A 125 -17.79 7.45 42.66
N ASN A 126 -16.80 7.43 43.55
CA ASN A 126 -15.54 8.15 43.34
C ASN A 126 -14.78 7.49 42.18
N TRP A 127 -15.14 7.87 40.96
CA TRP A 127 -14.45 7.41 39.75
C TRP A 127 -12.96 7.81 39.78
N GLU A 128 -12.64 8.92 40.45
CA GLU A 128 -11.26 9.37 40.73
C GLU A 128 -10.47 8.42 41.67
N GLU A 129 -11.13 7.61 42.50
CA GLU A 129 -10.49 6.55 43.31
C GLU A 129 -10.53 5.18 42.60
N ALA A 130 -11.27 5.06 41.50
CA ALA A 130 -11.46 3.81 40.75
C ALA A 130 -10.54 3.67 39.52
N VAL A 131 -9.75 4.70 39.20
CA VAL A 131 -8.70 4.68 38.17
C VAL A 131 -7.37 4.32 38.84
N PRO A 132 -6.76 3.16 38.55
CA PRO A 132 -5.39 2.85 38.99
C PRO A 132 -4.37 3.85 38.43
N ASP A 133 -3.22 3.97 39.08
CA ASP A 133 -2.10 4.77 38.56
C ASP A 133 -1.80 4.37 37.10
N THR A 134 -2.03 5.31 36.18
CA THR A 134 -1.98 5.01 34.75
C THR A 134 -0.58 4.71 34.24
N ALA A 135 0.45 4.97 35.05
CA ALA A 135 1.82 4.53 34.79
C ALA A 135 2.04 3.01 34.95
N MET A 136 1.04 2.24 35.45
CA MET A 136 1.11 0.78 35.57
C MET A 136 0.43 0.01 34.42
N PHE A 137 -0.31 0.69 33.53
CA PHE A 137 -0.75 0.06 32.29
C PHE A 137 0.44 -0.11 31.32
N PRO A 138 0.39 -1.08 30.39
CA PRO A 138 1.25 -1.01 29.21
C PRO A 138 1.05 0.32 28.48
N PRO A 139 2.03 0.79 27.68
CA PRO A 139 1.76 1.88 26.75
C PRO A 139 0.54 1.52 25.88
N PRO A 140 -0.27 2.50 25.44
CA PRO A 140 -1.35 2.23 24.50
C PRO A 140 -0.78 1.59 23.22
N PRO A 141 -1.59 0.81 22.47
CA PRO A 141 -1.22 0.31 21.14
C PRO A 141 -0.65 1.42 20.25
N VAL A 142 0.19 1.04 19.29
CA VAL A 142 0.86 2.00 18.40
C VAL A 142 -0.17 2.52 17.39
N GLY A 143 -0.82 3.63 17.75
CA GLY A 143 -1.92 4.21 17.01
C GLY A 143 -1.66 4.35 15.52
N GLY A 144 -2.49 3.70 14.70
CA GLY A 144 -2.49 3.90 13.25
C GLY A 144 -2.96 5.30 12.86
N TYR A 145 -2.64 5.75 11.65
CA TYR A 145 -3.36 6.89 11.07
C TYR A 145 -4.79 6.47 10.69
N LEU A 146 -5.74 7.41 10.67
CA LEU A 146 -7.07 7.14 10.08
C LEU A 146 -7.05 7.21 8.54
N TYR A 147 -6.05 7.87 7.98
CA TYR A 147 -5.78 8.04 6.55
C TYR A 147 -4.28 8.27 6.36
N SER A 148 -3.61 7.57 5.43
CA SER A 148 -2.20 7.89 5.10
C SER A 148 -2.08 9.31 4.52
N ASN A 149 -0.91 9.93 4.65
CA ASN A 149 -0.79 11.38 4.44
C ASN A 149 -0.78 11.79 2.95
N THR A 150 -0.32 10.93 2.04
CA THR A 150 0.02 11.35 0.66
C THR A 150 -0.26 10.33 -0.46
N GLY A 151 -0.63 9.08 -0.14
CA GLY A 151 -0.57 7.96 -1.10
C GLY A 151 -1.80 7.04 -1.18
N ASN A 152 -2.97 7.43 -0.65
CA ASN A 152 -4.16 6.58 -0.65
C ASN A 152 -4.72 6.31 -2.06
N ALA A 153 -5.08 5.06 -2.35
CA ALA A 153 -5.92 4.71 -3.49
C ALA A 153 -7.35 5.31 -3.38
N SER A 154 -8.18 5.13 -4.42
CA SER A 154 -9.61 5.46 -4.29
C SER A 154 -10.34 4.49 -3.35
N ALA A 155 -11.42 4.95 -2.73
CA ALA A 155 -12.28 4.09 -1.91
C ALA A 155 -12.89 2.96 -2.76
N GLU A 156 -13.20 3.24 -4.02
CA GLU A 156 -13.68 2.28 -5.02
C GLU A 156 -12.63 1.22 -5.41
N ASP A 157 -11.33 1.51 -5.24
CA ASP A 157 -10.25 0.52 -5.41
C ASP A 157 -10.05 -0.33 -4.16
N ALA A 158 -10.23 0.25 -2.96
CA ALA A 158 -10.21 -0.46 -1.67
C ALA A 158 -11.42 -1.40 -1.54
N ASP A 159 -12.65 -0.91 -1.74
CA ASP A 159 -13.87 -1.71 -1.76
C ASP A 159 -13.75 -2.89 -2.74
N ARG A 160 -13.20 -2.65 -3.95
CA ARG A 160 -12.99 -3.70 -4.96
C ARG A 160 -11.90 -4.70 -4.54
N ALA A 161 -10.87 -4.26 -3.81
CA ALA A 161 -9.83 -5.12 -3.31
C ALA A 161 -10.31 -6.00 -2.14
N HIS A 162 -11.03 -5.43 -1.17
CA HIS A 162 -11.70 -6.19 -0.11
C HIS A 162 -12.66 -7.24 -0.69
N ASN A 163 -13.55 -6.85 -1.61
CA ASN A 163 -14.44 -7.80 -2.30
C ASN A 163 -13.67 -8.88 -3.07
N PHE A 164 -12.53 -8.56 -3.67
CA PHE A 164 -11.65 -9.57 -4.29
C PHE A 164 -11.07 -10.52 -3.23
N CYS A 165 -10.59 -9.98 -2.11
CA CYS A 165 -9.99 -10.74 -1.02
C CYS A 165 -10.97 -11.71 -0.35
N ASP A 166 -12.21 -11.30 -0.10
CA ASP A 166 -13.26 -12.15 0.47
C ASP A 166 -13.62 -13.35 -0.42
N ASN A 167 -13.53 -13.17 -1.75
CA ASN A 167 -13.96 -14.17 -2.73
C ASN A 167 -12.81 -15.05 -3.28
N ASN A 168 -11.54 -14.69 -3.02
CA ASN A 168 -10.37 -15.36 -3.59
C ASN A 168 -9.33 -15.70 -2.49
N PRO A 169 -9.61 -16.65 -1.58
CA PRO A 169 -8.74 -16.96 -0.43
C PRO A 169 -7.31 -17.34 -0.84
N LEU A 170 -6.38 -17.14 0.09
CA LEU A 170 -4.94 -17.36 -0.13
C LEU A 170 -4.64 -18.80 -0.60
N TRP A 171 -3.71 -18.92 -1.54
CA TRP A 171 -3.29 -20.20 -2.10
C TRP A 171 -2.51 -21.01 -1.08
N THR A 172 -2.96 -22.23 -0.80
CA THR A 172 -2.23 -23.19 0.04
C THR A 172 -0.78 -23.38 -0.45
N PRO A 173 0.23 -23.46 0.45
CA PRO A 173 1.63 -23.61 0.10
C PRO A 173 1.94 -24.63 -1.00
N TYR A 174 2.76 -24.23 -1.95
CA TYR A 174 3.27 -25.10 -2.98
C TYR A 174 4.56 -25.79 -2.49
N THR A 175 4.67 -27.10 -2.72
CA THR A 175 5.93 -27.82 -2.53
C THR A 175 6.71 -27.80 -3.85
N PRO A 176 7.76 -26.96 -4.00
CA PRO A 176 8.47 -26.85 -5.26
C PRO A 176 9.31 -28.10 -5.55
N SER A 177 9.37 -28.45 -6.84
CA SER A 177 10.40 -29.37 -7.33
C SER A 177 11.78 -28.74 -7.18
N ASP A 178 12.82 -29.56 -7.06
CA ASP A 178 14.17 -29.06 -6.79
C ASP A 178 14.72 -28.17 -7.92
N VAL A 179 14.19 -28.28 -9.14
CA VAL A 179 14.48 -27.35 -10.26
C VAL A 179 13.94 -25.96 -9.98
N ILE A 180 12.66 -25.85 -9.56
CA ILE A 180 12.01 -24.56 -9.24
C ILE A 180 12.68 -23.92 -8.01
N TYR A 181 12.96 -24.72 -6.99
CA TYR A 181 13.67 -24.25 -5.79
C TYR A 181 15.11 -23.80 -6.12
N SER A 182 15.83 -24.53 -6.99
CA SER A 182 17.15 -24.11 -7.47
C SER A 182 17.10 -22.80 -8.27
N SER A 183 16.04 -22.55 -9.05
CA SER A 183 15.87 -21.27 -9.76
C SER A 183 15.79 -20.09 -8.79
N VAL A 184 15.03 -20.22 -7.69
CA VAL A 184 14.96 -19.19 -6.63
C VAL A 184 16.30 -19.03 -5.92
N GLN A 185 16.98 -20.12 -5.56
CA GLN A 185 18.32 -20.09 -4.96
C GLN A 185 19.41 -19.49 -5.89
N ASN A 186 19.19 -19.50 -7.20
CA ASN A 186 20.06 -18.85 -8.20
C ASN A 186 19.57 -17.46 -8.63
N PHE A 187 18.53 -16.94 -7.97
CA PHE A 187 17.88 -15.66 -8.27
C PHE A 187 17.34 -15.53 -9.71
N ASP A 188 16.91 -16.61 -10.39
CA ASP A 188 16.14 -16.50 -11.66
C ASP A 188 14.68 -16.12 -11.36
N LEU A 189 14.54 -14.92 -10.82
CA LEU A 189 13.28 -14.27 -10.42
C LEU A 189 12.96 -13.18 -11.43
N ARG A 190 11.78 -13.27 -12.04
CA ARG A 190 11.30 -12.33 -13.07
C ARG A 190 10.10 -11.56 -12.53
N PRO A 191 9.85 -10.34 -12.99
CA PRO A 191 8.66 -9.61 -12.58
C PRO A 191 7.44 -10.15 -13.34
N VAL A 192 6.35 -10.39 -12.62
CA VAL A 192 5.02 -10.52 -13.21
C VAL A 192 4.51 -9.11 -13.49
N ARG A 193 4.28 -8.78 -14.76
CA ARG A 193 3.75 -7.48 -15.19
C ARG A 193 2.21 -7.51 -15.16
N PRO A 194 1.54 -6.71 -14.32
CA PRO A 194 0.08 -6.63 -14.29
C PRO A 194 -0.45 -5.80 -15.47
N GLN A 195 -1.77 -5.84 -15.70
CA GLN A 195 -2.42 -5.07 -16.77
C GLN A 195 -2.33 -3.56 -16.54
N GLU A 196 -2.34 -3.15 -15.27
CA GLU A 196 -2.30 -1.76 -14.80
C GLU A 196 -0.93 -1.07 -15.02
N TYR A 197 0.13 -1.83 -15.31
CA TYR A 197 1.48 -1.28 -15.46
C TYR A 197 1.69 -0.65 -16.85
N ASN A 198 1.55 0.67 -16.93
CA ASN A 198 1.75 1.48 -18.14
C ASN A 198 3.19 2.04 -18.20
N GLY A 199 4.15 1.13 -18.38
CA GLY A 199 5.58 1.42 -18.27
C GLY A 199 6.51 0.55 -19.14
N GLU A 200 7.82 0.79 -19.00
CA GLU A 200 8.90 -0.05 -19.56
C GLU A 200 9.61 -0.79 -18.41
N LEU A 201 9.85 -2.09 -18.59
CA LEU A 201 10.36 -2.99 -17.55
C LEU A 201 11.31 -4.02 -18.16
N GLU A 202 12.54 -4.07 -17.66
CA GLU A 202 13.62 -4.91 -18.15
C GLU A 202 14.22 -5.79 -17.03
N VAL A 203 14.54 -7.03 -17.37
CA VAL A 203 15.32 -7.93 -16.49
C VAL A 203 16.79 -7.78 -16.85
N VAL A 204 17.45 -6.80 -16.22
CA VAL A 204 18.86 -6.44 -16.47
C VAL A 204 19.86 -7.48 -15.94
N GLY A 205 19.41 -8.44 -15.13
CA GLY A 205 20.20 -9.59 -14.70
C GLY A 205 19.39 -10.58 -13.86
N ARG A 206 20.03 -11.66 -13.40
CA ARG A 206 19.43 -12.54 -12.39
C ARG A 206 19.09 -11.73 -11.15
N GLY A 207 17.83 -11.83 -10.71
CA GLY A 207 17.28 -11.11 -9.58
C GLY A 207 17.38 -9.59 -9.69
N ARG A 208 17.59 -9.02 -10.89
CA ARG A 208 17.75 -7.59 -11.09
C ARG A 208 16.83 -7.07 -12.16
N TRP A 209 15.98 -6.13 -11.77
CA TRP A 209 15.00 -5.49 -12.65
C TRP A 209 15.28 -3.99 -12.69
N SER A 210 15.03 -3.36 -13.84
CA SER A 210 15.01 -1.90 -13.98
C SER A 210 13.75 -1.51 -14.75
N GLY A 211 13.13 -0.39 -14.39
CA GLY A 211 11.91 0.02 -15.06
C GLY A 211 11.35 1.36 -14.62
N HIS A 212 10.27 1.75 -15.27
CA HIS A 212 9.51 2.95 -14.92
C HIS A 212 8.05 2.85 -15.33
N THR A 213 7.17 3.49 -14.56
CA THR A 213 5.80 3.83 -14.98
C THR A 213 5.79 5.17 -15.71
N LYS A 214 4.66 5.52 -16.35
CA LYS A 214 4.41 6.88 -16.85
C LYS A 214 3.74 7.74 -15.78
N ASP A 215 3.79 9.05 -15.96
CA ASP A 215 2.95 9.99 -15.20
C ASP A 215 1.48 9.53 -15.19
N ARG A 216 0.83 9.64 -14.03
CA ARG A 216 -0.57 9.25 -13.81
C ARG A 216 -0.87 7.76 -14.09
N ASN A 217 0.11 6.88 -13.92
CA ASN A 217 -0.16 5.45 -13.71
C ASN A 217 -1.07 5.29 -12.47
N GLY A 218 -2.07 4.42 -12.55
CA GLY A 218 -2.80 3.98 -11.36
C GLY A 218 -1.93 3.09 -10.48
N ASP A 219 -2.45 2.68 -9.33
CA ASP A 219 -1.72 1.79 -8.44
C ASP A 219 -1.59 0.41 -9.09
N CYS A 220 -0.39 -0.17 -9.03
CA CYS A 220 -0.12 -1.51 -9.55
C CYS A 220 1.04 -2.20 -8.83
N ILE A 221 1.11 -3.53 -8.91
CA ILE A 221 2.10 -4.34 -8.19
C ILE A 221 2.93 -5.22 -9.11
N LEU A 222 4.26 -5.14 -8.99
CA LEU A 222 5.19 -6.11 -9.58
C LEU A 222 5.53 -7.16 -8.54
N LEU A 223 5.10 -8.40 -8.80
CA LEU A 223 5.39 -9.56 -7.95
C LEU A 223 6.48 -10.43 -8.58
N THR A 224 7.27 -11.13 -7.77
CA THR A 224 8.21 -12.14 -8.28
C THR A 224 7.46 -13.29 -8.98
N SER A 225 8.07 -13.88 -10.01
CA SER A 225 7.51 -15.02 -10.75
C SER A 225 7.47 -16.34 -9.96
N LEU A 226 8.16 -16.37 -8.83
CA LEU A 226 8.25 -17.49 -7.87
C LEU A 226 8.33 -16.89 -6.45
N PRO A 227 7.91 -17.62 -5.40
CA PRO A 227 8.13 -17.22 -4.01
C PRO A 227 9.61 -17.03 -3.67
N LEU A 228 9.90 -16.13 -2.73
CA LEU A 228 11.19 -16.01 -2.04
C LEU A 228 11.26 -16.94 -0.82
N TYR A 229 10.09 -17.27 -0.27
CA TYR A 229 9.86 -18.19 0.83
C TYR A 229 8.80 -19.21 0.40
N PHE A 230 9.16 -20.49 0.37
CA PHE A 230 8.20 -21.59 0.24
C PHE A 230 7.97 -22.21 1.61
N SER A 231 6.78 -22.06 2.19
CA SER A 231 6.47 -22.58 3.53
C SER A 231 6.83 -24.06 3.67
N ALA A 232 6.53 -24.87 2.63
CA ALA A 232 6.82 -26.30 2.57
C ALA A 232 8.31 -26.71 2.45
N LYS A 233 9.25 -25.77 2.29
CA LYS A 233 10.71 -26.03 2.17
C LYS A 233 11.58 -25.15 3.09
N ASP A 234 11.11 -23.94 3.40
CA ASP A 234 11.85 -22.89 4.09
C ASP A 234 11.43 -22.68 5.54
N SER A 235 10.29 -23.23 5.99
CA SER A 235 9.77 -22.98 7.34
C SER A 235 10.74 -23.45 8.44
N PRO A 236 11.04 -22.59 9.44
CA PRO A 236 11.83 -23.00 10.61
C PRO A 236 11.22 -24.17 11.39
N LEU A 237 9.89 -24.34 11.34
CA LEU A 237 9.20 -25.48 11.99
C LEU A 237 9.57 -26.83 11.33
N ALA A 238 9.94 -26.83 10.05
CA ALA A 238 10.32 -28.02 9.28
C ALA A 238 11.86 -28.16 9.09
N THR A 239 12.61 -27.06 9.19
CA THR A 239 14.05 -27.01 8.90
C THR A 239 14.94 -26.83 10.13
N GLU A 240 14.35 -26.51 11.30
CA GLU A 240 15.02 -26.12 12.55
C GLU A 240 15.99 -24.91 12.40
N ARG A 241 15.82 -24.10 11.34
CA ARG A 241 16.74 -23.02 10.96
C ARG A 241 15.99 -21.71 10.77
N THR A 242 16.59 -20.61 11.20
CA THR A 242 16.14 -19.27 10.84
C THR A 242 16.22 -19.09 9.33
N LYS A 243 15.11 -18.67 8.72
CA LYS A 243 15.04 -18.28 7.31
C LYS A 243 14.88 -16.77 7.22
N MET A 244 15.54 -16.17 6.24
CA MET A 244 15.37 -14.76 5.91
C MET A 244 15.06 -14.63 4.41
N ILE A 245 14.15 -13.72 4.08
CA ILE A 245 13.94 -13.19 2.73
C ILE A 245 14.16 -11.67 2.78
N TYR A 246 14.79 -11.12 1.76
CA TYR A 246 15.12 -9.70 1.68
C TYR A 246 15.35 -9.32 0.21
N PHE A 247 15.10 -8.06 -0.13
CA PHE A 247 15.52 -7.46 -1.39
C PHE A 247 15.63 -5.94 -1.25
N GLU A 248 16.32 -5.32 -2.21
CA GLU A 248 16.49 -3.87 -2.28
C GLU A 248 15.75 -3.27 -3.48
N ALA A 249 15.24 -2.06 -3.30
CA ALA A 249 14.71 -1.19 -4.35
C ALA A 249 15.38 0.18 -4.29
N LYS A 250 15.67 0.77 -5.44
CA LYS A 250 16.41 2.04 -5.56
C LYS A 250 15.56 3.07 -6.30
N PHE A 251 15.39 4.24 -5.68
CA PHE A 251 14.56 5.31 -6.23
C PHE A 251 15.36 6.09 -7.29
N LEU A 252 15.07 5.90 -8.58
CA LEU A 252 15.81 6.56 -9.67
C LEU A 252 15.21 7.88 -10.13
N GLY A 253 13.94 8.12 -9.86
CA GLY A 253 13.26 9.35 -10.27
C GLY A 253 11.75 9.31 -10.08
N GLN A 254 11.15 10.48 -10.04
CA GLN A 254 9.73 10.70 -9.75
C GLN A 254 9.12 11.60 -10.82
N GLY A 255 7.87 11.32 -11.18
CA GLY A 255 7.03 12.07 -12.12
C GLY A 255 5.75 12.56 -11.44
N ASN A 256 4.69 12.70 -12.21
CA ASN A 256 3.40 13.25 -11.73
C ASN A 256 2.43 12.14 -11.31
N GLY A 257 1.77 12.31 -10.16
CA GLY A 257 0.74 11.40 -9.66
C GLY A 257 -0.64 11.66 -10.26
N ILE A 258 -1.59 10.79 -9.94
CA ILE A 258 -3.02 11.03 -10.16
C ILE A 258 -3.49 12.11 -9.17
N ASN A 259 -4.40 13.00 -9.58
CA ASN A 259 -5.04 14.00 -8.71
C ASN A 259 -4.09 14.80 -7.79
N ASP A 260 -2.91 15.16 -8.32
CA ASP A 260 -1.82 15.87 -7.62
C ASP A 260 -1.22 15.13 -6.39
N GLN A 261 -1.47 13.83 -6.26
CA GLN A 261 -0.82 12.94 -5.28
C GLN A 261 0.68 12.76 -5.56
N VAL A 262 1.42 12.31 -4.53
CA VAL A 262 2.83 11.97 -4.65
C VAL A 262 2.98 10.68 -5.48
N SER A 263 3.95 10.64 -6.40
CA SER A 263 4.32 9.41 -7.11
C SER A 263 5.48 8.71 -6.44
N GLY A 264 5.53 7.39 -6.51
CA GLY A 264 6.54 6.60 -5.84
C GLY A 264 6.34 5.11 -5.94
N PHE A 265 6.88 4.39 -4.96
CA PHE A 265 6.77 2.95 -4.85
C PHE A 265 6.63 2.51 -3.39
N SER A 266 6.12 1.31 -3.19
CA SER A 266 6.08 0.64 -1.90
C SER A 266 6.84 -0.69 -2.01
N ILE A 267 7.71 -0.95 -1.04
CA ILE A 267 8.54 -2.17 -1.00
C ILE A 267 7.95 -3.13 0.04
N GLY A 268 7.73 -4.39 -0.34
CA GLY A 268 6.94 -5.30 0.48
C GLY A 268 7.03 -6.78 0.11
N PHE A 269 6.21 -7.59 0.77
CA PHE A 269 5.98 -9.00 0.46
C PHE A 269 4.48 -9.27 0.38
N ALA A 270 4.09 -10.25 -0.43
CA ALA A 270 2.69 -10.67 -0.55
C ALA A 270 2.55 -12.18 -0.78
N ALA A 271 1.55 -12.78 -0.15
CA ALA A 271 0.99 -14.08 -0.52
C ALA A 271 0.04 -13.92 -1.72
N GLN A 272 -0.24 -15.01 -2.43
CA GLN A 272 -1.17 -15.04 -3.57
C GLN A 272 -2.52 -15.66 -3.15
N PRO A 273 -3.65 -15.29 -3.79
CA PRO A 273 -3.76 -14.32 -4.87
C PRO A 273 -3.88 -12.89 -4.31
N TYR A 274 -3.17 -11.95 -4.94
CA TYR A 274 -3.17 -10.53 -4.55
C TYR A 274 -3.78 -9.65 -5.65
N PRO A 275 -4.63 -8.65 -5.32
CA PRO A 275 -5.21 -7.76 -6.33
C PRO A 275 -4.12 -6.91 -7.02
N THR A 276 -4.07 -6.96 -8.35
CA THR A 276 -2.93 -6.39 -9.13
C THR A 276 -2.86 -4.86 -9.13
N TRP A 277 -3.93 -4.20 -8.70
CA TRP A 277 -4.13 -2.76 -8.63
C TRP A 277 -3.94 -2.17 -7.21
N ARG A 278 -3.29 -2.91 -6.30
CA ARG A 278 -3.05 -2.48 -4.90
C ARG A 278 -1.58 -2.60 -4.55
N SER A 279 -1.08 -1.67 -3.73
CA SER A 279 0.25 -1.78 -3.12
C SER A 279 0.31 -2.91 -2.07
N PRO A 280 1.48 -3.54 -1.84
CA PRO A 280 1.66 -4.47 -0.73
C PRO A 280 1.54 -3.76 0.63
N GLY A 281 0.94 -4.45 1.60
CA GLY A 281 0.61 -3.94 2.92
C GLY A 281 -0.85 -3.50 3.08
N TRP A 282 -1.56 -3.22 1.99
CA TRP A 282 -2.96 -2.76 2.05
C TRP A 282 -3.98 -3.88 2.29
N GLU A 283 -3.74 -5.09 1.77
CA GLU A 283 -4.67 -6.23 1.93
C GLU A 283 -4.01 -7.40 2.65
N ARG A 284 -4.83 -8.33 3.14
CA ARG A 284 -4.43 -9.57 3.83
C ARG A 284 -3.34 -10.35 3.08
N GLY A 285 -2.46 -10.99 3.84
CA GLY A 285 -1.31 -11.71 3.29
C GLY A 285 -0.22 -10.80 2.74
N SER A 286 -0.20 -9.50 3.05
CA SER A 286 0.84 -8.60 2.56
C SER A 286 1.31 -7.57 3.59
N VAL A 287 2.58 -7.19 3.43
CA VAL A 287 3.29 -6.18 4.24
C VAL A 287 4.07 -5.26 3.32
N GLY A 288 4.10 -3.96 3.60
CA GLY A 288 4.85 -2.99 2.79
C GLY A 288 5.26 -1.73 3.53
N VAL A 289 6.24 -1.01 2.97
CA VAL A 289 6.70 0.32 3.42
C VAL A 289 6.71 1.27 2.23
N PHE A 290 6.13 2.47 2.38
CA PHE A 290 5.81 3.39 1.29
C PHE A 290 6.82 4.53 1.15
N SER A 291 7.05 5.00 -0.08
CA SER A 291 8.07 6.00 -0.37
C SER A 291 7.69 7.45 -0.08
N ASP A 292 6.39 7.77 -0.10
CA ASP A 292 5.89 9.14 -0.06
C ASP A 292 5.79 9.71 1.36
N ASP A 293 5.36 8.91 2.34
CA ASP A 293 5.34 9.29 3.76
C ASP A 293 6.37 8.52 4.62
N GLY A 294 6.74 7.29 4.24
CA GLY A 294 7.62 6.42 5.04
C GLY A 294 6.87 5.50 6.01
N CYS A 295 5.55 5.41 5.92
CA CYS A 295 4.72 4.53 6.73
C CYS A 295 4.86 3.05 6.34
N ARG A 296 4.56 2.17 7.29
CA ARG A 296 4.42 0.72 7.09
C ARG A 296 2.96 0.30 7.16
N PHE A 297 2.60 -0.74 6.43
CA PHE A 297 1.24 -1.27 6.32
C PHE A 297 1.29 -2.80 6.39
N VAL A 298 0.36 -3.39 7.14
CA VAL A 298 0.17 -4.85 7.30
C VAL A 298 -1.33 -5.08 7.30
N ASN A 299 -1.90 -5.57 6.19
CA ASN A 299 -3.35 -5.69 5.99
C ASN A 299 -4.14 -4.42 6.39
N ASP A 300 -3.59 -3.23 6.07
CA ASP A 300 -4.15 -1.93 6.44
C ASP A 300 -4.37 -1.10 5.19
N SER A 301 -5.63 -0.96 4.78
CA SER A 301 -6.04 -0.26 3.56
C SER A 301 -6.21 1.26 3.71
N TRP A 302 -6.03 1.81 4.92
CA TRP A 302 -6.48 3.16 5.25
C TRP A 302 -5.38 4.00 5.89
N GLY A 303 -4.73 3.50 6.94
CA GLY A 303 -3.89 4.29 7.82
C GLY A 303 -2.40 4.22 7.51
N GLY A 304 -1.84 3.04 7.76
CA GLY A 304 -0.43 2.84 7.99
C GLY A 304 0.00 3.33 9.38
N MET A 305 1.13 2.79 9.84
CA MET A 305 1.82 3.25 11.04
C MET A 305 3.07 4.05 10.66
N GLU A 306 3.32 5.17 11.36
CA GLU A 306 4.58 5.92 11.24
C GLU A 306 5.77 4.98 11.52
N PHE A 307 6.75 4.96 10.63
CA PHE A 307 7.81 3.96 10.70
C PHE A 307 9.18 4.51 10.30
N THR A 308 9.32 5.07 9.11
CA THR A 308 10.54 5.76 8.67
C THR A 308 10.20 7.08 7.97
N THR A 309 11.19 7.76 7.42
CA THR A 309 11.00 9.01 6.65
C THR A 309 10.72 8.72 5.17
N PRO A 310 10.14 9.67 4.41
CA PRO A 310 9.98 9.54 2.96
C PRO A 310 11.28 9.16 2.24
N PHE A 311 11.17 8.37 1.19
CA PHE A 311 12.32 7.93 0.39
C PHE A 311 12.75 9.04 -0.57
N LYS A 312 14.05 9.17 -0.84
CA LYS A 312 14.58 10.23 -1.72
C LYS A 312 15.18 9.63 -2.98
N ILE A 313 15.05 10.35 -4.09
CA ILE A 313 15.69 9.99 -5.36
C ILE A 313 17.21 9.85 -5.12
N GLY A 314 17.76 8.70 -5.49
CA GLY A 314 19.14 8.29 -5.25
C GLY A 314 19.32 7.33 -4.06
N GLU A 315 18.36 7.21 -3.15
CA GLU A 315 18.43 6.27 -2.02
C GLU A 315 18.16 4.83 -2.49
N ILE A 316 18.82 3.88 -1.81
CA ILE A 316 18.52 2.45 -1.86
C ILE A 316 17.83 2.10 -0.54
N VAL A 317 16.64 1.50 -0.62
CA VAL A 317 15.89 0.96 0.50
C VAL A 317 15.79 -0.56 0.35
N GLY A 318 15.58 -1.27 1.46
CA GLY A 318 15.34 -2.70 1.43
C GLY A 318 14.36 -3.12 2.52
N LEU A 319 13.64 -4.19 2.28
CA LEU A 319 12.76 -4.82 3.26
C LEU A 319 13.07 -6.30 3.32
N GLY A 320 13.06 -6.86 4.54
CA GLY A 320 13.20 -8.30 4.74
C GLY A 320 12.33 -8.82 5.87
N MET A 321 11.95 -10.09 5.76
CA MET A 321 11.26 -10.85 6.81
C MET A 321 12.16 -11.98 7.29
N LYS A 322 12.23 -12.17 8.60
CA LYS A 322 13.10 -13.14 9.27
C LYS A 322 12.24 -14.06 10.14
N PHE A 323 12.04 -15.27 9.65
CA PHE A 323 11.28 -16.33 10.30
C PHE A 323 12.22 -17.12 11.21
N ALA A 324 11.89 -17.17 12.50
CA ALA A 324 12.63 -17.93 13.51
C ALA A 324 11.68 -18.81 14.32
N LEU A 325 12.22 -19.91 14.88
CA LEU A 325 11.46 -20.73 15.82
C LEU A 325 10.90 -19.89 16.99
N PRO A 326 9.68 -20.18 17.46
CA PRO A 326 9.15 -19.61 18.71
C PRO A 326 10.05 -19.85 19.92
N SER A 327 9.80 -19.14 21.02
CA SER A 327 10.50 -19.39 22.28
C SER A 327 10.15 -20.78 22.84
N PRO A 328 11.01 -21.40 23.70
CA PRO A 328 10.66 -22.65 24.38
C PRO A 328 9.35 -22.57 25.17
N ASP A 329 9.07 -21.42 25.77
CA ASP A 329 7.86 -21.19 26.56
C ASP A 329 6.62 -21.05 25.66
N SER A 330 6.77 -20.39 24.51
CA SER A 330 5.74 -20.30 23.46
C SER A 330 5.42 -21.69 22.88
N LEU A 331 6.45 -22.52 22.63
CA LEU A 331 6.30 -23.91 22.19
C LEU A 331 5.54 -24.76 23.23
N ALA A 332 5.94 -24.68 24.50
CA ALA A 332 5.28 -25.40 25.59
C ALA A 332 3.82 -24.97 25.76
N THR A 333 3.53 -23.67 25.61
CA THR A 333 2.17 -23.10 25.67
C THR A 333 1.30 -23.59 24.52
N ALA A 334 1.80 -23.56 23.28
CA ALA A 334 1.09 -24.09 22.12
C ALA A 334 0.78 -25.59 22.28
N GLN A 335 1.77 -26.38 22.71
CA GLN A 335 1.61 -27.82 22.98
C GLN A 335 0.58 -28.11 24.08
N ALA A 336 0.59 -27.34 25.18
CA ALA A 336 -0.37 -27.50 26.28
C ALA A 336 -1.80 -27.17 25.87
N ASN A 337 -1.97 -26.18 24.99
CA ASN A 337 -3.29 -25.74 24.50
C ASN A 337 -3.78 -26.52 23.26
N GLY A 338 -2.96 -27.43 22.70
CA GLY A 338 -3.27 -28.15 21.45
C GLY A 338 -3.24 -27.27 20.20
N ALA A 339 -2.61 -26.10 20.26
CA ALA A 339 -2.50 -25.15 19.16
C ALA A 339 -1.25 -25.41 18.31
N SER A 340 -1.29 -25.00 17.03
CA SER A 340 -0.09 -24.93 16.19
C SER A 340 0.89 -23.87 16.73
N PRO A 341 2.20 -24.14 16.78
CA PRO A 341 3.18 -23.16 17.21
C PRO A 341 3.40 -22.08 16.14
N THR A 342 3.16 -20.82 16.48
CA THR A 342 3.44 -19.67 15.61
C THR A 342 4.94 -19.44 15.46
N LEU A 343 5.38 -18.98 14.28
CA LEU A 343 6.76 -18.54 14.08
C LEU A 343 6.93 -17.11 14.63
N ARG A 344 8.14 -16.78 15.10
CA ARG A 344 8.50 -15.38 15.31
C ARG A 344 8.94 -14.78 13.98
N VAL A 345 8.34 -13.66 13.60
CA VAL A 345 8.56 -13.02 12.30
C VAL A 345 8.98 -11.57 12.52
N GLU A 346 10.28 -11.32 12.48
CA GLU A 346 10.82 -9.95 12.51
C GLU A 346 10.81 -9.39 11.08
N ILE A 347 10.16 -8.25 10.86
CA ILE A 347 10.28 -7.49 9.61
C ILE A 347 11.26 -6.33 9.84
N PHE A 348 12.26 -6.21 8.97
CA PHE A 348 13.31 -5.19 9.08
C PHE A 348 13.45 -4.39 7.80
N PHE A 349 13.72 -3.09 7.97
CA PHE A 349 13.89 -2.13 6.88
C PHE A 349 15.31 -1.57 6.89
N THR A 350 15.90 -1.49 5.70
CA THR A 350 17.22 -0.94 5.48
C THR A 350 17.15 0.35 4.65
N ARG A 351 18.05 1.29 4.94
CA ARG A 351 18.30 2.46 4.11
C ARG A 351 19.79 2.61 3.87
N ASN A 352 20.19 2.74 2.60
CA ASN A 352 21.55 2.91 2.12
C ASN A 352 22.56 1.93 2.78
N GLY A 353 22.20 0.65 2.83
CA GLY A 353 23.05 -0.45 3.32
C GLY A 353 23.07 -0.69 4.82
N LYS A 354 22.18 -0.05 5.59
CA LYS A 354 22.08 -0.22 7.05
C LYS A 354 20.64 -0.51 7.46
N VAL A 355 20.44 -1.39 8.43
CA VAL A 355 19.14 -1.51 9.13
C VAL A 355 18.85 -0.17 9.80
N GLU A 356 17.67 0.39 9.52
CA GLU A 356 17.21 1.68 10.05
C GLU A 356 16.11 1.48 11.10
N LYS A 357 15.24 0.47 10.90
CA LYS A 357 14.15 0.06 11.78
C LYS A 357 13.87 -1.45 11.64
N SER A 358 13.28 -2.07 12.65
CA SER A 358 12.57 -3.35 12.54
C SER A 358 11.35 -3.38 13.47
N TRP A 359 10.47 -4.35 13.27
CA TRP A 359 9.28 -4.59 14.09
C TRP A 359 8.96 -6.10 14.16
N ASP A 360 8.14 -6.50 15.14
CA ASP A 360 7.61 -7.86 15.24
C ASP A 360 6.27 -7.93 14.51
N LEU A 361 6.02 -8.95 13.71
CA LEU A 361 4.73 -9.14 13.03
C LEU A 361 3.57 -9.20 14.03
N HIS A 362 3.82 -9.77 15.21
CA HIS A 362 2.83 -10.05 16.25
C HIS A 362 2.78 -8.98 17.34
N GLU A 363 3.12 -7.73 17.03
CA GLU A 363 2.93 -6.60 17.95
C GLU A 363 1.45 -6.19 18.08
N GLU A 364 1.09 -5.58 19.22
CA GLU A 364 -0.27 -5.11 19.50
C GLU A 364 -0.60 -3.87 18.65
N VAL A 365 -1.62 -4.00 17.79
CA VAL A 365 -2.17 -2.95 16.91
C VAL A 365 -3.61 -2.60 17.30
N ASP A 366 -4.14 -1.49 16.79
CA ASP A 366 -5.54 -1.08 17.04
C ASP A 366 -6.55 -2.08 16.45
N GLU A 367 -7.77 -2.14 17.01
CA GLU A 367 -8.85 -3.05 16.57
C GLU A 367 -9.30 -2.84 15.11
N ASP A 368 -9.00 -1.67 14.53
CA ASP A 368 -9.30 -1.32 13.13
C ASP A 368 -8.25 -1.86 12.13
N ALA A 369 -7.11 -2.39 12.61
CA ALA A 369 -6.06 -2.94 11.75
C ALA A 369 -6.37 -4.40 11.34
N GLY A 370 -6.03 -4.77 10.10
CA GLY A 370 -6.27 -6.12 9.59
C GLY A 370 -5.32 -7.17 10.16
N GLY A 371 -5.82 -8.40 10.30
CA GLY A 371 -5.04 -9.54 10.84
C GLY A 371 -3.87 -9.97 9.95
N VAL A 372 -2.86 -10.59 10.57
CA VAL A 372 -1.57 -10.98 9.97
C VAL A 372 -1.59 -12.26 9.11
N GLU A 373 -2.77 -12.79 8.77
CA GLU A 373 -2.94 -13.99 7.95
C GLU A 373 -2.08 -13.91 6.68
N GLY A 374 -1.35 -14.98 6.35
CA GLY A 374 -0.49 -15.04 5.17
C GLY A 374 0.96 -14.66 5.41
N LEU A 375 1.28 -14.00 6.53
CA LEU A 375 2.62 -13.49 6.83
C LEU A 375 3.37 -14.30 7.90
N GLU A 376 2.71 -15.23 8.59
CA GLU A 376 3.24 -15.98 9.74
C GLU A 376 4.24 -17.09 9.37
N GLY A 377 4.65 -17.15 8.09
CA GLY A 377 5.51 -18.21 7.54
C GLY A 377 4.77 -19.52 7.27
N ASP A 378 3.45 -19.49 7.30
CA ASP A 378 2.53 -20.56 6.96
C ASP A 378 2.20 -20.60 5.46
N TYR A 379 2.18 -19.45 4.77
CA TYR A 379 1.99 -19.31 3.31
C TYR A 379 3.29 -19.10 2.50
N ASP A 380 3.20 -19.20 1.17
CA ASP A 380 4.31 -18.89 0.25
C ASP A 380 4.34 -17.39 -0.08
N LEU A 381 5.49 -16.73 0.15
CA LEU A 381 5.63 -15.28 0.04
C LEU A 381 6.47 -14.84 -1.15
N TYR A 382 5.94 -13.90 -1.91
CA TYR A 382 6.52 -13.29 -3.10
C TYR A 382 7.11 -11.91 -2.76
N GLY A 383 8.20 -11.54 -3.44
CA GLY A 383 8.73 -10.18 -3.35
C GLY A 383 7.83 -9.21 -4.12
N ALA A 384 7.47 -8.09 -3.49
CA ALA A 384 6.43 -7.19 -4.00
C ALA A 384 6.92 -5.74 -4.08
N LEU A 385 6.76 -5.14 -5.26
CA LEU A 385 6.97 -3.71 -5.48
C LEU A 385 5.66 -3.08 -5.96
N GLY A 386 4.97 -2.36 -5.07
CA GLY A 386 3.84 -1.50 -5.44
C GLY A 386 4.34 -0.22 -6.10
N LEU A 387 3.58 0.32 -7.04
CA LEU A 387 3.96 1.44 -7.89
C LEU A 387 2.76 2.34 -8.13
N PHE A 388 2.91 3.63 -7.86
CA PHE A 388 1.83 4.62 -7.92
C PHE A 388 2.31 5.92 -8.58
N GLY A 389 1.53 6.42 -9.55
CA GLY A 389 1.92 7.55 -10.38
C GLY A 389 3.17 7.30 -11.24
N GLY A 390 3.92 8.35 -11.56
CA GLY A 390 5.16 8.27 -12.34
C GLY A 390 6.39 7.98 -11.47
N VAL A 391 7.04 6.83 -11.64
CA VAL A 391 8.22 6.43 -10.85
C VAL A 391 9.24 5.69 -11.72
N LYS A 392 10.54 5.88 -11.44
CA LYS A 392 11.66 5.11 -12.00
C LYS A 392 12.38 4.35 -10.90
N PHE A 393 12.72 3.08 -11.13
CA PHE A 393 13.27 2.20 -10.10
C PHE A 393 14.25 1.16 -10.65
N GLU A 394 15.11 0.67 -9.76
CA GLU A 394 15.87 -0.58 -9.89
C GLU A 394 15.50 -1.50 -8.70
N VAL A 395 15.50 -2.82 -8.91
CA VAL A 395 15.22 -3.83 -7.87
C VAL A 395 16.34 -4.89 -7.86
N CYS A 396 16.76 -5.35 -6.68
CA CYS A 396 17.80 -6.36 -6.51
C CYS A 396 17.43 -7.42 -5.47
N PHE A 397 17.09 -8.63 -5.93
CA PHE A 397 16.91 -9.86 -5.15
C PHE A 397 18.20 -10.68 -5.01
N ASP A 398 19.18 -10.50 -5.91
CA ASP A 398 20.48 -11.18 -5.83
C ASP A 398 21.33 -10.56 -4.71
N CYS A 399 21.71 -11.37 -3.73
CA CYS A 399 22.50 -10.94 -2.58
C CYS A 399 23.90 -10.44 -2.91
N ALA A 400 24.45 -10.80 -4.07
CA ALA A 400 25.71 -10.23 -4.56
C ALA A 400 25.57 -8.78 -5.07
N GLY A 401 24.35 -8.23 -5.13
CA GLY A 401 24.08 -6.84 -5.51
C GLY A 401 23.54 -5.95 -4.38
N TRP A 402 23.30 -6.48 -3.19
CA TRP A 402 22.79 -5.68 -2.06
C TRP A 402 23.85 -4.73 -1.49
N LEU A 403 23.42 -3.54 -1.10
CA LEU A 403 24.23 -2.58 -0.35
C LEU A 403 24.25 -2.93 1.15
N TRP A 404 23.20 -3.57 1.67
CA TRP A 404 23.22 -4.19 3.00
C TRP A 404 23.82 -5.60 2.95
N VAL A 405 24.81 -5.86 3.80
CA VAL A 405 25.38 -7.18 3.99
C VAL A 405 24.85 -7.77 5.30
N PRO A 406 24.16 -8.92 5.28
CA PRO A 406 23.74 -9.60 6.50
C PRO A 406 24.93 -9.98 7.39
N SER A 407 24.84 -9.71 8.69
CA SER A 407 25.81 -10.12 9.69
C SER A 407 25.78 -11.63 9.93
N THR A 408 26.40 -12.41 9.02
CA THR A 408 26.63 -13.87 9.07
C THR A 408 25.48 -14.71 9.65
N LEU A 409 24.64 -15.23 8.74
CA LEU A 409 23.62 -16.26 9.01
C LEU A 409 24.21 -17.53 9.67
#